data_AF-A0A348PMN1-F1
#
_entry.id   AF-A0A348PMN1-F1
#
_cell.length_a   1.000
_cell.length_b   1.000
_cell.length_c   1.000
_cell.angle_alpha   90.00
_cell.angle_beta   90.00
_cell.angle_gamma   90.00
#
_symmetry.space_group_name_H-M   'P 1'
#
loop_
_entity.id
_entity.type
_entity.pdbx_description
1 polymer ?
#
loop_
_entity_poly.entity_id
_entity_poly.type
_entity_poly.pdbx_seq_one_letter_code
_entity_poly.pdbx_strand_id
1 'polypeptide(L)'
;MNVVKKRSDIVENLIKIEKMLASSKKEEREFAKYQVLNDKNIIIYKSLGKNHFGPCSFLGVRTCTIEEHSKLEDTDVKEIIKAVTGVIGRSFTNVTTNEKFSEYAVTIDKKIPKVDRTYWRIKDERGKNLNLTEKDLK
;
A
#
# COMPACT_ATOMS: atom_id res chain seq x y z
N MET A 1 0.21 7.47 -17.49
CA MET A 1 0.14 6.51 -16.37
C MET A 1 -1.25 5.87 -16.29
N ASN A 2 -1.36 4.56 -16.02
CA ASN A 2 -2.64 3.86 -15.89
C ASN A 2 -3.06 3.73 -14.42
N VAL A 3 -3.74 4.74 -13.88
CA VAL A 3 -4.17 4.77 -12.47
C VAL A 3 -5.37 3.85 -12.20
N VAL A 4 -5.56 3.48 -10.93
CA VAL A 4 -6.73 2.72 -10.46
C VAL A 4 -8.03 3.47 -10.73
N LYS A 5 -9.09 2.72 -11.05
CA LYS A 5 -10.43 3.26 -11.34
C LYS A 5 -11.50 2.69 -10.42
N LYS A 6 -11.27 1.50 -9.88
CA LYS A 6 -12.20 0.80 -8.98
C LYS A 6 -11.44 0.16 -7.83
N ARG A 7 -12.20 -0.18 -6.79
CA ARG A 7 -11.65 -0.79 -5.58
C ARG A 7 -10.91 -2.10 -5.86
N SER A 8 -11.42 -2.93 -6.77
CA SER A 8 -10.79 -4.22 -7.10
C SER A 8 -9.37 -4.04 -7.63
N ASP A 9 -9.08 -2.95 -8.36
CA ASP A 9 -7.72 -2.67 -8.86
C ASP A 9 -6.73 -2.49 -7.70
N ILE A 10 -7.14 -1.80 -6.63
CA ILE A 10 -6.32 -1.62 -5.42
C ILE A 10 -6.18 -2.95 -4.69
N VAL A 11 -7.25 -3.76 -4.61
CA VAL A 11 -7.21 -5.09 -3.95
C VAL A 11 -6.24 -6.04 -4.68
N GLU A 12 -6.26 -6.07 -6.01
CA GLU A 12 -5.31 -6.85 -6.81
C GLU A 12 -3.86 -6.44 -6.53
N ASN A 13 -3.60 -5.12 -6.47
CA ASN A 13 -2.28 -4.60 -6.13
C ASN A 13 -1.87 -4.87 -4.68
N LEU A 14 -2.83 -4.90 -3.74
CA LEU A 14 -2.59 -5.30 -2.34
C LEU A 14 -2.17 -6.76 -2.23
N ILE A 15 -2.83 -7.65 -2.98
CA ILE A 15 -2.41 -9.06 -3.05
C ILE A 15 -1.01 -9.16 -3.66
N LYS A 16 -0.72 -8.38 -4.71
CA LYS A 16 0.60 -8.36 -5.34
C LYS A 16 1.70 -7.92 -4.36
N ILE A 17 1.51 -6.83 -3.61
CA ILE A 17 2.54 -6.35 -2.68
C ILE A 17 2.76 -7.34 -1.52
N GLU A 18 1.71 -7.99 -1.02
CA GLU A 18 1.83 -9.05 0.00
C GLU A 18 2.61 -10.26 -0.53
N LYS A 19 2.34 -10.69 -1.77
CA LYS A 19 3.10 -11.77 -2.42
C LYS A 19 4.56 -11.37 -2.64
N MET A 20 4.84 -10.10 -2.97
CA MET A 20 6.22 -9.61 -3.10
C MET A 20 6.96 -9.56 -1.76
N LEU A 21 6.30 -9.12 -0.68
CA LEU A 21 6.87 -9.14 0.69
C LEU A 21 7.22 -10.56 1.13
N ALA A 22 6.38 -11.55 0.78
CA ALA A 22 6.60 -12.97 1.07
C ALA A 22 7.46 -13.70 0.02
N SER A 23 7.89 -13.02 -1.06
CA SER A 23 8.58 -13.66 -2.17
C SER A 23 9.95 -14.21 -1.76
N SER A 24 10.31 -15.35 -2.34
CA SER A 24 11.66 -15.92 -2.22
C SER A 24 12.69 -15.12 -3.03
N LYS A 25 12.24 -14.41 -4.08
CA LYS A 25 13.11 -13.55 -4.90
C LYS A 25 13.50 -12.30 -4.13
N LYS A 26 14.80 -12.09 -3.98
CA LYS A 26 15.35 -10.97 -3.22
C LYS A 26 14.88 -9.61 -3.78
N GLU A 27 14.87 -9.45 -5.09
CA GLU A 27 14.51 -8.19 -5.74
C GLU A 27 13.08 -7.75 -5.45
N GLU A 28 12.10 -8.63 -5.64
CA GLU A 28 10.69 -8.37 -5.35
C GLU A 28 10.49 -8.01 -3.87
N ARG A 29 11.15 -8.78 -2.98
CA ARG A 29 11.06 -8.56 -1.54
C ARG A 29 11.66 -7.21 -1.14
N GLU A 30 12.88 -6.91 -1.55
CA GLU A 30 13.56 -5.66 -1.20
C GLU A 30 12.84 -4.45 -1.79
N PHE A 31 12.31 -4.55 -3.02
CA PHE A 31 11.44 -3.52 -3.58
C PHE A 31 10.21 -3.29 -2.70
N ALA A 32 9.44 -4.35 -2.38
CA ALA A 32 8.20 -4.20 -1.62
C ALA A 32 8.45 -3.61 -0.24
N LYS A 33 9.51 -4.06 0.45
CA LYS A 33 9.95 -3.48 1.73
C LYS A 33 10.27 -2.00 1.59
N TYR A 34 11.11 -1.65 0.62
CA TYR A 34 11.51 -0.27 0.40
C TYR A 34 10.29 0.62 0.17
N GLN A 35 9.35 0.20 -0.68
CA GLN A 35 8.16 0.98 -0.97
C GLN A 35 7.27 1.16 0.26
N VAL A 36 6.96 0.08 0.99
CA VAL A 36 6.15 0.15 2.23
C VAL A 36 6.79 1.10 3.25
N LEU A 37 8.11 1.06 3.40
CA LEU A 37 8.82 1.86 4.40
C LEU A 37 8.96 3.33 4.00
N ASN A 38 9.17 3.65 2.72
CA ASN A 38 9.55 5.00 2.29
C ASN A 38 8.39 5.82 1.71
N ASP A 39 7.28 5.20 1.32
CA ASP A 39 6.15 5.95 0.76
C ASP A 39 5.52 6.86 1.82
N LYS A 40 5.30 8.13 1.45
CA LYS A 40 4.61 9.14 2.26
C LYS A 40 3.10 8.89 2.32
N ASN A 41 2.56 8.14 1.36
CA ASN A 41 1.14 7.91 1.20
C ASN A 41 0.85 6.43 1.38
N ILE A 42 0.07 6.07 2.39
CA ILE A 42 -0.11 4.68 2.80
C ILE A 42 -1.58 4.29 2.80
N ILE A 43 -1.88 3.11 2.26
CA ILE A 43 -3.21 2.49 2.32
C ILE A 43 -3.22 1.44 3.43
N ILE A 44 -4.17 1.57 4.35
CA ILE A 44 -4.39 0.67 5.47
C ILE A 44 -5.46 -0.36 5.10
N TYR A 45 -5.14 -1.62 5.31
CA TYR A 45 -6.01 -2.77 5.10
C TYR A 45 -5.76 -3.80 6.20
N LYS A 46 -6.51 -4.90 6.20
CA LYS A 46 -6.20 -6.07 7.02
C LYS A 46 -5.70 -7.21 6.15
N SER A 47 -4.73 -7.96 6.66
CA SER A 47 -4.27 -9.25 6.13
C SER A 47 -4.36 -10.26 7.27
N LEU A 48 -5.13 -11.33 7.07
CA LEU A 48 -5.37 -12.37 8.08
C LEU A 48 -5.81 -11.80 9.45
N GLY A 49 -6.67 -10.77 9.42
CA GLY A 49 -7.24 -10.12 10.61
C GLY A 49 -6.38 -9.01 11.24
N LYS A 50 -5.09 -8.91 10.86
CA LYS A 50 -4.13 -7.92 11.39
C LYS A 50 -4.03 -6.70 10.46
N ASN A 51 -3.72 -5.52 11.01
CA ASN A 51 -3.54 -4.33 10.19
C ASN A 51 -2.22 -4.42 9.41
N HIS A 52 -2.32 -4.19 8.11
CA HIS A 52 -1.18 -4.07 7.20
C HIS A 52 -1.21 -2.70 6.50
N PHE A 53 -0.06 -2.33 5.96
CA PHE A 53 0.19 -1.01 5.38
C PHE A 53 0.86 -1.18 4.03
N GLY A 54 0.29 -0.57 3.00
CA GLY A 54 0.80 -0.68 1.64
C GLY A 54 1.05 0.68 0.98
N PRO A 55 2.05 0.79 0.10
CA PRO A 55 2.47 2.05 -0.53
C PRO A 55 1.48 2.52 -1.59
N CYS A 56 0.88 3.69 -1.40
CA CYS A 56 -0.12 4.26 -2.31
C CYS A 56 0.43 4.47 -3.72
N SER A 57 1.70 4.88 -3.85
CA SER A 57 2.38 5.10 -5.14
C SER A 57 2.41 3.83 -6.01
N PHE A 58 2.50 2.65 -5.40
CA PHE A 58 2.41 1.37 -6.12
C PHE A 58 0.96 0.91 -6.26
N LEU A 59 0.18 0.99 -5.17
CA LEU A 59 -1.18 0.45 -5.11
C LEU A 59 -2.17 1.20 -6.00
N GLY A 60 -1.91 2.48 -6.30
CA GLY A 60 -2.77 3.31 -7.13
C GLY A 60 -2.46 3.29 -8.62
N VAL A 61 -1.51 2.46 -9.07
CA VAL A 61 -1.21 2.23 -10.50
C VAL A 61 -1.63 0.82 -10.89
N ARG A 62 -2.50 0.68 -11.89
CA ARG A 62 -2.95 -0.63 -12.40
C ARG A 62 -1.75 -1.32 -13.05
N THR A 63 -1.58 -2.61 -12.73
CA THR A 63 -0.54 -3.47 -13.30
C THR A 63 0.90 -2.98 -13.14
N CYS A 64 1.18 -2.13 -12.13
CA CYS A 64 2.50 -1.51 -11.95
C CYS A 64 3.62 -2.54 -11.79
N THR A 65 4.61 -2.52 -12.68
CA THR A 65 5.86 -3.28 -12.52
C THR A 65 6.87 -2.52 -11.66
N ILE A 66 7.91 -3.21 -11.19
CA ILE A 66 9.02 -2.58 -10.45
C ILE A 66 9.68 -1.48 -11.32
N GLU A 67 9.90 -1.77 -12.59
CA GLU A 67 10.52 -0.85 -13.55
C GLU A 67 9.65 0.37 -13.83
N GLU A 68 8.34 0.18 -13.99
CA GLU A 68 7.40 1.28 -14.16
C GLU A 68 7.35 2.16 -12.92
N HIS A 69 7.31 1.54 -11.73
CA HIS A 69 7.30 2.27 -10.46
C HIS A 69 8.56 3.13 -10.29
N SER A 70 9.73 2.62 -10.68
CA SER A 70 11.00 3.33 -10.58
C SER A 70 11.09 4.62 -11.42
N LYS A 71 10.19 4.78 -12.39
CA LYS A 71 10.12 5.95 -13.30
C LYS A 71 9.06 6.97 -12.87
N LEU A 72 8.33 6.72 -11.78
CA LEU A 72 7.30 7.64 -11.31
C LEU A 72 7.91 8.95 -10.84
N GLU A 73 7.33 10.06 -11.30
CA GLU A 73 7.67 11.40 -10.85
C GLU A 73 6.68 11.89 -9.78
N ASP A 74 7.04 12.98 -9.08
CA ASP A 74 6.15 13.59 -8.08
C ASP A 74 4.79 14.03 -8.65
N THR A 75 4.76 14.39 -9.93
CA THR A 75 3.54 14.72 -10.68
C THR A 75 2.63 13.50 -10.83
N ASP A 76 3.20 12.33 -11.15
CA ASP A 76 2.47 11.07 -11.19
C ASP A 76 1.90 10.73 -9.81
N VAL A 77 2.70 10.88 -8.74
CA VAL A 77 2.24 10.60 -7.37
C VAL A 77 1.01 11.43 -7.00
N LYS A 78 0.93 12.69 -7.45
CA LYS A 78 -0.27 13.53 -7.24
C LYS A 78 -1.50 12.97 -7.96
N GLU A 79 -1.36 12.50 -9.19
CA GLU A 79 -2.47 11.88 -9.94
C GLU A 79 -2.91 10.55 -9.30
N ILE A 80 -1.96 9.75 -8.83
CA ILE A 80 -2.21 8.50 -8.09
C ILE A 80 -3.03 8.79 -6.84
N ILE A 81 -2.61 9.77 -6.03
CA ILE A 81 -3.32 10.18 -4.81
C ILE A 81 -4.77 10.60 -5.14
N LYS A 82 -4.96 11.37 -6.21
CA LYS A 82 -6.29 11.81 -6.65
C LYS A 82 -7.16 10.61 -7.04
N ALA A 83 -6.62 9.66 -7.79
CA ALA A 83 -7.32 8.45 -8.20
C ALA A 83 -7.68 7.57 -6.99
N VAL A 84 -6.73 7.29 -6.10
CA VAL A 84 -6.95 6.52 -4.86
C VAL A 84 -8.03 7.20 -4.00
N THR A 85 -7.94 8.52 -3.82
CA THR A 85 -8.94 9.28 -3.06
C THR A 85 -10.34 9.16 -3.67
N GLY A 86 -10.44 9.19 -5.00
CA GLY A 86 -11.71 8.97 -5.71
C GLY A 86 -12.29 7.57 -5.50
N VAL A 87 -11.44 6.54 -5.32
CA VAL A 87 -11.87 5.14 -5.20
C VAL A 87 -12.19 4.73 -3.75
N ILE A 88 -11.36 5.14 -2.77
CA ILE A 88 -11.48 4.68 -1.38
C ILE A 88 -11.77 5.80 -0.37
N GLY A 89 -11.95 7.04 -0.83
CA GLY A 89 -12.37 8.16 -0.01
C GLY A 89 -11.21 9.01 0.52
N ARG A 90 -11.53 9.89 1.48
CA ARG A 90 -10.60 10.92 1.97
C ARG A 90 -9.44 10.34 2.77
N SER A 91 -8.31 10.99 2.64
CA SER A 91 -7.14 10.73 3.44
C SER A 91 -7.24 11.35 4.84
N PHE A 92 -6.34 10.94 5.73
CA PHE A 92 -6.19 11.50 7.06
C PHE A 92 -4.76 11.36 7.57
N THR A 93 -4.40 12.17 8.56
CA THR A 93 -3.17 12.05 9.35
C THR A 93 -3.54 11.79 10.81
N ASN A 94 -2.83 10.90 11.48
CA ASN A 94 -3.17 10.51 12.86
C ASN A 94 -1.96 9.90 13.58
N VAL A 95 -1.65 10.42 14.78
CA VAL A 95 -0.50 10.00 15.59
C VAL A 95 -0.56 8.50 15.93
N THR A 96 -1.70 8.01 16.41
CA THR A 96 -1.88 6.58 16.72
C THR A 96 -1.73 5.68 15.50
N THR A 97 -2.01 6.19 14.29
CA THR A 97 -1.80 5.45 13.05
C THR A 97 -0.33 5.42 12.65
N ASN A 98 0.42 6.50 12.89
CA ASN A 98 1.89 6.51 12.75
C ASN A 98 2.56 5.51 13.71
N GLU A 99 2.08 5.40 14.95
CA GLU A 99 2.57 4.42 15.93
C GLU A 99 2.33 2.99 15.43
N LYS A 100 1.10 2.68 15.00
CA LYS A 100 0.76 1.35 14.43
C LYS A 100 1.55 1.02 13.16
N PHE A 101 1.80 2.02 12.32
CA PHE A 101 2.68 1.85 11.16
C PHE A 101 4.09 1.52 11.61
N SER A 102 4.61 2.21 12.63
CA SER A 102 5.97 1.98 13.16
C SER A 102 6.11 0.57 13.73
N GLU A 103 5.12 0.10 14.51
CA GLU A 103 5.05 -1.28 15.00
C GLU A 103 5.10 -2.30 13.86
N TYR A 104 4.33 -2.08 12.79
CA TYR A 104 4.35 -2.93 11.61
C TYR A 104 5.69 -2.85 10.86
N ALA A 105 6.24 -1.66 10.68
CA ALA A 105 7.48 -1.42 9.96
C ALA A 105 8.68 -2.11 10.62
N VAL A 106 8.72 -2.21 11.96
CA VAL A 106 9.76 -2.97 12.69
C VAL A 106 9.75 -4.45 12.32
N THR A 107 8.58 -5.01 11.97
CA THR A 107 8.48 -6.41 11.53
C THR A 107 9.04 -6.63 10.12
N ILE A 108 9.17 -5.55 9.33
CA ILE A 108 9.72 -5.57 7.97
C ILE A 108 11.23 -5.33 7.98
N ASP A 109 11.67 -4.28 8.66
CA ASP A 109 13.08 -3.88 8.76
C ASP A 109 13.35 -3.16 10.09
N LYS A 110 14.59 -3.28 10.59
CA LYS A 110 15.05 -2.59 11.80
C LYS A 110 15.33 -1.10 11.54
N LYS A 111 15.64 -0.71 10.30
CA LYS A 111 15.93 0.68 9.94
C LYS A 111 14.71 1.35 9.31
N ILE A 112 13.91 2.00 10.14
CA ILE A 112 12.69 2.68 9.70
C ILE A 112 13.00 4.15 9.42
N PRO A 113 12.76 4.65 8.19
CA PRO A 113 12.94 6.05 7.87
C PRO A 113 11.87 6.91 8.56
N LYS A 114 12.28 8.08 9.05
CA LYS A 114 11.36 9.10 9.57
C LYS A 114 10.72 9.82 8.38
N VAL A 115 9.45 9.54 8.17
CA VAL A 115 8.65 10.09 7.07
C VAL A 115 7.29 10.47 7.62
N ASP A 116 6.86 11.70 7.37
CA ASP A 116 5.49 12.12 7.66
C ASP A 116 4.53 11.48 6.65
N ARG A 117 3.55 10.75 7.18
CA ARG A 117 2.67 9.90 6.38
C ARG A 117 1.24 10.37 6.39
N THR A 118 0.62 10.24 5.22
CA THR A 118 -0.81 10.41 4.99
C THR A 118 -1.44 9.06 4.72
N TYR A 119 -2.62 8.81 5.29
CA TYR A 119 -3.25 7.51 5.28
C TYR A 119 -4.59 7.50 4.57
N TRP A 120 -4.88 6.39 3.91
CA TRP A 120 -6.22 6.00 3.46
C TRP A 120 -6.59 4.68 4.12
N ARG A 121 -7.89 4.39 4.22
CA ARG A 121 -8.39 3.11 4.73
C ARG A 121 -9.33 2.49 3.72
N ILE A 122 -8.93 1.36 3.15
CA ILE A 122 -9.78 0.64 2.22
C ILE A 122 -10.84 -0.18 2.97
N LYS A 123 -12.08 -0.10 2.49
CA LYS A 123 -13.24 -0.84 2.99
C LYS A 123 -13.66 -1.90 1.99
N ASP A 124 -14.25 -2.99 2.48
CA ASP A 124 -14.93 -3.98 1.63
C ASP A 124 -16.26 -3.42 1.10
N GLU A 125 -16.95 -4.23 0.29
CA GLU A 125 -18.27 -3.87 -0.27
C GLU A 125 -19.36 -3.67 0.79
N ARG A 126 -19.15 -4.15 2.02
CA ARG A 126 -20.06 -4.04 3.16
C ARG A 126 -19.70 -2.85 4.06
N GLY A 127 -18.70 -2.04 3.69
CA GLY A 127 -18.23 -0.90 4.48
C GLY A 127 -17.35 -1.28 5.68
N LYS A 128 -17.00 -2.56 5.85
CA LYS A 128 -16.06 -3.02 6.88
C LYS A 128 -14.63 -2.83 6.39
N ASN A 129 -13.65 -2.87 7.30
CA ASN A 129 -12.24 -2.81 6.88
C ASN A 129 -11.93 -4.02 5.99
N LEU A 130 -11.37 -3.77 4.80
CA LEU A 130 -10.97 -4.84 3.88
C LEU A 130 -10.04 -5.80 4.63
N ASN A 131 -10.30 -7.10 4.52
CA ASN A 131 -9.48 -8.15 5.10
C ASN A 131 -9.13 -9.18 4.04
N LEU A 132 -7.87 -9.22 3.62
CA LEU A 132 -7.33 -10.28 2.78
C LEU A 132 -7.30 -11.58 3.57
N THR A 133 -7.84 -12.63 2.96
CA THR A 133 -7.95 -13.97 3.54
C THR A 133 -6.92 -14.90 2.92
N GLU A 134 -6.78 -16.12 3.47
CA GLU A 134 -5.92 -17.14 2.87
C GLU A 134 -6.26 -17.43 1.41
N LYS A 135 -7.54 -17.29 1.01
CA LYS A 135 -7.97 -17.51 -0.38
C LYS A 135 -7.35 -16.47 -1.33
N ASP A 136 -7.17 -15.25 -0.86
CA ASP A 136 -6.63 -14.14 -1.66
C ASP A 136 -5.10 -14.22 -1.78
N LEU A 137 -4.45 -14.83 -0.79
CA LEU A 137 -2.99 -14.91 -0.68
C LEU A 137 -2.39 -16.21 -1.25
N LYS A 138 -3.20 -17.24 -1.47
CA LYS A 138 -2.83 -18.45 -2.23
C LYS A 138 -2.54 -18.11 -3.71
#